data_AF-A0A1B0QZ52-F1
#
_entry.id   AF-A0A1B0QZ52-F1
#
_cell.length_a   1.000
_cell.length_b   1.000
_cell.length_c   1.000
_cell.angle_alpha   90.00
_cell.angle_beta   90.00
_cell.angle_gamma   90.00
#
_symmetry.space_group_name_H-M   'P 1'
#
loop_
_entity.id
_entity.type
_entity.pdbx_description
1 polymer ?
#
loop_
_entity_poly.entity_id
_entity_poly.type
_entity_poly.pdbx_seq_one_letter_code
_entity_poly.pdbx_strand_id
1 'polypeptide(L)'
;MDDKEQFTNLVAKHASGLTEEQLAGYDACSLDGECVTPSYEVFRGYRTRHTLDEFLEMAISLNAIHPDEYLTDMLLKPHEVIGALADEGDQLNNATPVYFFPDTGVYAAAVSETRVLDAWLCWPCYPANW
;
A
#
# COMPACT_ATOMS: atom_id res chain seq x y z
N MET A 1 18.03 3.52 7.65
CA MET A 1 17.24 2.55 6.86
C MET A 1 16.40 3.36 5.88
N ASP A 2 16.41 3.04 4.59
CA ASP A 2 15.67 3.81 3.58
C ASP A 2 14.15 3.76 3.81
N ASP A 3 13.42 4.85 3.55
CA ASP A 3 11.97 4.92 3.80
C ASP A 3 11.19 3.81 3.11
N LYS A 4 11.57 3.45 1.87
CA LYS A 4 10.93 2.37 1.12
C LYS A 4 11.18 1.02 1.79
N GLU A 5 12.39 0.80 2.31
CA GLU A 5 12.73 -0.41 3.05
C GLU A 5 11.93 -0.52 4.36
N GLN A 6 11.84 0.56 5.15
CA GLN A 6 11.02 0.55 6.37
C GLN A 6 9.55 0.31 6.05
N PHE A 7 9.03 0.99 5.03
CA PHE A 7 7.65 0.84 4.57
C PHE A 7 7.37 -0.60 4.14
N THR A 8 8.24 -1.19 3.31
CA THR A 8 8.12 -2.59 2.87
C THR A 8 8.05 -3.55 4.04
N ASN A 9 8.93 -3.38 5.04
CA ASN A 9 8.95 -4.24 6.22
C ASN A 9 7.69 -4.11 7.08
N LEU A 10 7.17 -2.88 7.26
CA LEU A 10 5.93 -2.64 7.99
C LEU A 10 4.71 -3.25 7.26
N VAL A 11 4.64 -3.05 5.95
CA VAL A 11 3.56 -3.60 5.10
C VAL A 11 3.61 -5.12 5.08
N ALA A 12 4.78 -5.73 4.88
CA ALA A 12 4.94 -7.20 4.89
C ALA A 12 4.50 -7.79 6.23
N LYS A 13 4.95 -7.19 7.35
CA LYS A 13 4.56 -7.62 8.69
C LYS A 13 3.04 -7.52 8.89
N HIS A 14 2.43 -6.40 8.52
CA HIS A 14 0.99 -6.21 8.69
C HIS A 14 0.18 -7.13 7.77
N ALA A 15 0.51 -7.19 6.48
CA ALA A 15 -0.17 -8.00 5.48
C ALA A 15 -0.11 -9.50 5.80
N SER A 16 0.96 -9.98 6.45
CA SER A 16 1.08 -11.37 6.93
C SER A 16 0.05 -11.75 8.00
N GLY A 17 -0.54 -10.77 8.68
CA GLY A 17 -1.56 -10.96 9.71
C GLY A 17 -3.00 -10.77 9.22
N LEU A 18 -3.21 -10.43 7.94
CA LEU A 18 -4.55 -10.28 7.38
C LEU A 18 -5.27 -11.62 7.29
N THR A 19 -6.59 -11.58 7.44
CA THR A 19 -7.43 -12.79 7.32
C THR A 19 -7.52 -13.27 5.87
N GLU A 20 -7.77 -14.57 5.69
CA GLU A 20 -7.99 -15.15 4.35
C GLU A 20 -9.14 -14.46 3.60
N GLU A 21 -10.19 -14.02 4.31
CA GLU A 21 -11.34 -13.33 3.72
C GLU A 21 -10.96 -11.94 3.18
N GLN A 22 -10.24 -11.14 3.96
CA GLN A 22 -9.72 -9.84 3.49
C GLN A 22 -8.81 -10.03 2.28
N LEU A 23 -7.88 -10.99 2.38
CA LEU A 23 -6.96 -11.32 1.32
C LEU A 23 -7.70 -11.75 0.05
N ALA A 24 -8.72 -12.60 0.14
CA ALA A 24 -9.51 -13.05 -1.01
C ALA A 24 -10.25 -11.90 -1.71
N GLY A 25 -10.75 -10.92 -0.95
CA GLY A 25 -11.36 -9.71 -1.51
C GLY A 25 -10.40 -8.91 -2.40
N TYR A 26 -9.16 -8.71 -1.94
CA TYR A 26 -8.15 -8.00 -2.72
C TYR A 26 -7.67 -8.80 -3.94
N ASP A 27 -7.56 -10.13 -3.83
CA ASP A 27 -7.25 -11.00 -4.97
C ASP A 27 -8.31 -10.94 -6.05
N ALA A 28 -9.59 -11.00 -5.67
CA ALA A 28 -10.69 -10.87 -6.62
C ALA A 28 -10.61 -9.52 -7.36
N CYS A 29 -10.30 -8.44 -6.64
CA CYS A 29 -10.08 -7.12 -7.25
C CYS A 29 -8.87 -7.11 -8.21
N SER A 30 -7.76 -7.77 -7.87
CA SER A 30 -6.59 -7.94 -8.75
C SER A 30 -6.90 -8.76 -10.02
N LEU A 31 -7.88 -9.66 -9.96
CA LEU A 31 -8.29 -10.49 -11.07
C LEU A 31 -9.29 -9.81 -12.01
N ASP A 32 -10.23 -9.04 -11.47
CA ASP A 32 -11.39 -8.54 -12.23
C ASP A 32 -11.48 -7.01 -12.30
N GLY A 33 -10.66 -6.28 -11.53
CA GLY A 33 -10.71 -4.82 -11.44
C GLY A 33 -10.22 -4.08 -12.68
N GLU A 34 -10.45 -2.76 -12.69
CA GLU A 34 -9.96 -1.86 -13.74
C GLU A 34 -8.46 -1.59 -13.59
N CYS A 35 -7.74 -1.46 -14.70
CA CYS A 35 -6.31 -1.14 -14.70
C CYS A 35 -5.96 -0.31 -15.95
N VAL A 36 -5.08 0.69 -15.80
CA VAL A 36 -4.59 1.53 -16.91
C VAL A 36 -3.27 1.05 -17.51
N THR A 37 -2.58 0.10 -16.87
CA THR A 37 -1.23 -0.29 -17.27
C THR A 37 -1.26 -1.17 -18.51
N PRO A 38 -0.66 -0.78 -19.64
CA PRO A 38 -0.48 -1.68 -20.77
C PRO A 38 0.40 -2.86 -20.29
N SER A 39 -0.10 -4.09 -20.45
CA SER A 39 0.44 -5.33 -19.86
C SER A 39 -0.09 -5.74 -18.47
N TYR A 40 -1.15 -5.10 -17.95
CA TYR A 40 -1.77 -5.53 -16.68
C TYR A 40 -2.18 -7.01 -16.68
N GLU A 41 -2.55 -7.59 -17.84
CA GLU A 41 -2.95 -9.00 -17.98
C GLU A 41 -1.86 -9.97 -17.47
N VAL A 42 -0.58 -9.62 -17.61
CA VAL A 42 0.54 -10.43 -17.11
C VAL A 42 0.56 -10.46 -15.58
N PHE A 43 0.12 -9.36 -14.96
CA PHE A 43 0.17 -9.12 -13.54
C PHE A 43 -1.17 -9.37 -12.83
N ARG A 44 -2.28 -9.59 -13.56
CA ARG A 44 -3.57 -9.92 -12.93
C ARG A 44 -3.45 -11.12 -12.01
N GLY A 45 -3.94 -10.98 -10.79
CA GLY A 45 -3.86 -12.01 -9.77
C GLY A 45 -2.42 -12.42 -9.42
N TYR A 46 -1.42 -11.53 -9.58
CA TYR A 46 -0.01 -11.86 -9.32
C TYR A 46 0.18 -12.48 -7.93
N ARG A 47 -0.43 -11.90 -6.91
CA ARG A 47 -0.36 -12.40 -5.53
C ARG A 47 -0.85 -13.84 -5.35
N THR A 48 -1.79 -14.32 -6.17
CA THR A 48 -2.27 -15.72 -6.10
C THR A 48 -1.24 -16.73 -6.59
N ARG A 49 -0.20 -16.28 -7.31
CA ARG A 49 0.84 -17.11 -7.92
C ARG A 49 2.23 -16.92 -7.30
N HIS A 50 2.37 -15.93 -6.42
CA HIS A 50 3.64 -15.48 -5.87
C HIS A 50 3.55 -15.31 -4.35
N THR A 51 4.69 -15.31 -3.69
CA THR A 51 4.76 -15.02 -2.25
C THR A 51 4.39 -13.57 -1.96
N LEU A 52 4.06 -13.28 -0.70
CA LEU A 52 3.77 -11.91 -0.27
C LEU A 52 4.95 -10.97 -0.54
N ASP A 53 6.18 -11.43 -0.28
CA ASP A 53 7.39 -10.62 -0.47
C ASP A 53 7.60 -10.29 -1.96
N GLU A 54 7.54 -11.29 -2.84
CA GLU A 54 7.64 -11.11 -4.30
C GLU A 54 6.53 -10.16 -4.82
N PHE A 55 5.32 -10.28 -4.28
CA PHE A 55 4.23 -9.38 -4.62
C PHE A 55 4.51 -7.93 -4.18
N LEU A 56 4.97 -7.73 -2.94
CA LEU A 56 5.24 -6.40 -2.40
C LEU A 56 6.39 -5.70 -3.12
N GLU A 57 7.41 -6.43 -3.56
CA GLU A 57 8.47 -5.89 -4.42
C GLU A 57 7.91 -5.23 -5.69
N MET A 58 6.83 -5.80 -6.24
CA MET A 58 6.18 -5.31 -7.46
C MET A 58 5.12 -4.24 -7.18
N ALA A 59 4.37 -4.38 -6.09
CA ALA A 59 3.22 -3.54 -5.78
C ALA A 59 3.59 -2.22 -5.07
N ILE A 60 4.72 -2.17 -4.36
CA ILE A 60 5.14 -0.96 -3.64
C ILE A 60 5.68 0.07 -4.62
N SER A 61 5.11 1.27 -4.57
CA SER A 61 5.48 2.37 -5.45
C SER A 61 5.76 3.66 -4.67
N LEU A 62 6.62 4.50 -5.25
CA LEU A 62 6.88 5.86 -4.76
C LEU A 62 6.29 6.84 -5.77
N ASN A 63 5.18 7.45 -5.41
CA ASN A 63 4.44 8.37 -6.27
C ASN A 63 4.87 9.81 -6.02
N ALA A 64 5.05 10.57 -7.09
CA ALA A 64 5.28 12.02 -7.05
C ALA A 64 3.94 12.77 -7.03
N ILE A 65 3.17 12.59 -5.97
CA ILE A 65 1.85 13.18 -5.74
C ILE A 65 1.86 13.90 -4.39
N HIS A 66 1.21 15.06 -4.30
CA HIS A 66 1.06 15.76 -3.03
C HIS A 66 0.25 14.91 -2.04
N PRO A 67 0.73 14.71 -0.80
CA PRO A 67 0.00 13.92 0.20
C PRO A 67 -1.44 14.39 0.44
N ASP A 68 -1.69 15.70 0.41
CA ASP A 68 -3.03 16.25 0.59
C ASP A 68 -3.97 15.83 -0.57
N GLU A 69 -3.47 15.71 -1.79
CA GLU A 69 -4.28 15.24 -2.92
C GLU A 69 -4.56 13.73 -2.84
N TYR A 70 -3.67 12.96 -2.23
CA TYR A 70 -3.77 11.50 -2.17
C TYR A 70 -4.49 11.00 -0.92
N LEU A 71 -4.18 11.56 0.26
CA LEU A 71 -4.61 11.04 1.56
C LEU A 71 -5.84 11.74 2.14
N THR A 72 -6.18 12.96 1.72
CA THR A 72 -7.25 13.75 2.38
C THR A 72 -8.57 12.98 2.45
N ASP A 73 -9.06 12.48 1.32
CA ASP A 73 -10.33 11.75 1.28
C ASP A 73 -10.22 10.34 1.88
N MET A 74 -9.04 9.74 1.80
CA MET A 74 -8.77 8.43 2.38
C MET A 74 -8.82 8.45 3.90
N LEU A 75 -8.24 9.47 4.52
CA LEU A 75 -8.21 9.63 5.98
C LEU A 75 -9.58 9.92 6.59
N LEU A 76 -10.60 10.23 5.77
CA LEU A 76 -12.00 10.31 6.20
C LEU A 76 -12.65 8.91 6.33
N LYS A 77 -12.07 7.87 5.73
CA LYS A 77 -12.55 6.48 5.78
C LYS A 77 -11.91 5.73 6.96
N PRO A 78 -12.48 4.58 7.38
CA PRO A 78 -11.84 3.72 8.37
C PRO A 78 -10.41 3.35 7.96
N HIS A 79 -9.46 3.53 8.88
CA HIS A 79 -8.05 3.25 8.64
C HIS A 79 -7.36 2.84 9.93
N GLU A 80 -6.22 2.17 9.78
CA GLU A 80 -5.34 1.72 10.84
C GLU A 80 -3.97 2.36 10.68
N VAL A 81 -3.31 2.71 11.78
CA VAL A 81 -1.90 3.12 11.78
C VAL A 81 -1.07 1.89 12.17
N ILE A 82 -0.34 1.33 11.20
CA ILE A 82 0.37 0.05 11.37
C ILE A 82 1.81 0.21 11.84
N GLY A 83 2.29 1.46 11.86
CA GLY A 83 3.64 1.83 12.25
C GLY A 83 3.95 3.26 11.81
N ALA A 84 5.22 3.63 11.90
CA ALA A 84 5.71 4.91 11.39
C ALA A 84 7.12 4.73 10.83
N LEU A 85 7.44 5.51 9.80
CA LEU A 85 8.77 5.65 9.24
C LEU A 85 9.54 6.63 10.14
N ALA A 86 10.73 6.23 10.57
CA ALA A 86 11.58 7.05 11.43
C ALA A 86 12.84 7.48 10.69
N ASP A 87 13.14 8.77 10.74
CA ASP A 87 14.45 9.28 10.34
C ASP A 87 15.51 8.82 11.36
N GLU A 88 16.68 8.40 10.86
CA GLU A 88 17.83 8.08 11.72
C GLU A 88 18.30 9.35 12.44
N GLY A 89 17.79 9.57 13.65
CA GLY A 89 18.26 10.62 14.55
C GLY A 89 17.18 11.55 15.09
N ASP A 90 15.91 11.44 14.67
CA ASP A 90 14.86 12.34 15.13
C ASP A 90 13.99 11.76 16.26
N GLN A 91 13.59 12.63 17.18
CA GLN A 91 12.72 12.29 18.30
C GLN A 91 11.35 11.82 17.76
N LEU A 92 10.68 10.92 18.48
CA LEU A 92 9.36 10.30 18.15
C LEU A 92 8.25 11.27 17.66
N ASN A 93 8.44 12.59 17.74
CA ASN A 93 7.47 13.62 17.36
C ASN A 93 7.38 13.89 15.85
N ASN A 94 8.34 13.43 15.03
CA ASN A 94 8.36 13.63 13.57
C ASN A 94 8.18 12.33 12.76
N ALA A 95 7.78 11.22 13.39
CA ALA A 95 7.66 9.94 12.69
C ALA A 95 6.47 9.97 11.70
N THR A 96 6.72 9.60 10.44
CA THR A 96 5.70 9.58 9.39
C THR A 96 4.82 8.35 9.53
N PRO A 97 3.52 8.47 9.84
CA PRO A 97 2.65 7.31 10.02
C PRO A 97 2.48 6.52 8.72
N VAL A 98 2.42 5.20 8.84
CA VAL A 98 2.04 4.29 7.77
C VAL A 98 0.60 3.85 8.02
N TYR A 99 -0.28 4.16 7.07
CA TYR A 99 -1.70 3.87 7.14
C TYR A 99 -2.03 2.60 6.37
N PHE A 100 -3.01 1.84 6.87
CA PHE A 100 -3.70 0.78 6.14
C PHE A 100 -5.20 1.09 6.05
N PHE A 101 -5.75 0.97 4.85
CA PHE A 101 -7.16 1.23 4.54
C PHE A 101 -7.84 -0.08 4.19
N PRO A 102 -8.51 -0.76 5.15
CA PRO A 102 -9.02 -2.12 4.96
C PRO A 102 -10.09 -2.23 3.87
N ASP A 103 -10.91 -1.20 3.68
CA ASP A 103 -11.97 -1.22 2.66
C ASP A 103 -11.42 -1.31 1.23
N THR A 104 -10.22 -0.74 1.00
CA THR A 104 -9.58 -0.66 -0.32
C THR A 104 -8.33 -1.53 -0.44
N GLY A 105 -7.78 -2.02 0.68
CA GLY A 105 -6.55 -2.79 0.69
C GLY A 105 -5.30 -1.96 0.35
N VAL A 106 -5.33 -0.66 0.67
CA VAL A 106 -4.24 0.27 0.37
C VAL A 106 -3.40 0.51 1.60
N TYR A 107 -2.08 0.50 1.42
CA TYR A 107 -1.12 1.05 2.37
C TYR A 107 -0.60 2.37 1.83
N ALA A 108 -0.42 3.38 2.69
CA ALA A 108 0.16 4.65 2.26
C ALA A 108 0.91 5.39 3.38
N ALA A 109 1.95 6.14 2.99
CA ALA A 109 2.71 7.02 3.87
C ALA A 109 3.20 8.27 3.13
N ALA A 110 3.02 9.44 3.77
CA ALA A 110 3.45 10.73 3.24
C ALA A 110 4.92 11.00 3.56
N VAL A 111 5.84 10.49 2.73
CA VAL A 111 7.29 10.59 2.97
C VAL A 111 7.87 11.99 2.71
N SER A 112 7.15 12.85 1.99
CA SER A 112 7.47 14.28 1.88
C SER A 112 6.24 15.08 1.46
N GLU A 113 6.35 16.41 1.42
CA GLU A 113 5.28 17.31 0.94
C GLU A 113 4.85 17.05 -0.52
N THR A 114 5.59 16.24 -1.28
CA THR A 114 5.36 16.00 -2.72
C THR A 114 5.40 14.51 -3.09
N ARG A 115 5.49 13.61 -2.10
CA ARG A 115 5.66 12.18 -2.36
C ARG A 115 4.89 11.31 -1.38
N VAL A 116 4.33 10.25 -1.92
CA VAL A 116 3.62 9.21 -1.18
C VAL A 116 4.21 7.85 -1.53
N LEU A 117 4.58 7.07 -0.53
CA LEU A 117 4.77 5.62 -0.70
C LEU A 117 3.41 4.96 -0.58
N ASP A 118 3.09 4.05 -1.49
CA ASP A 118 1.88 3.24 -1.41
C ASP A 118 2.11 1.78 -1.82
N ALA A 119 1.15 0.94 -1.46
CA ALA A 119 1.01 -0.41 -1.97
C ALA A 119 -0.47 -0.78 -2.03
N TRP A 120 -0.91 -1.33 -3.15
CA TRP A 120 -2.28 -1.79 -3.31
C TRP A 120 -2.31 -3.31 -3.29
N LEU A 121 -3.04 -3.91 -2.35
CA LEU A 121 -3.19 -5.37 -2.31
C LEU A 121 -3.96 -5.94 -3.50
N CYS A 122 -4.67 -5.08 -4.25
CA CYS A 122 -5.33 -5.40 -5.50
C CYS A 122 -4.47 -5.14 -6.76
N TRP A 123 -3.20 -4.76 -6.61
CA TRP A 123 -2.30 -4.51 -7.74
C TRP A 123 -2.33 -5.70 -8.74
N PRO A 124 -2.33 -5.44 -10.06
CA PRO A 124 -2.14 -4.15 -10.74
C PRO A 124 -3.41 -3.30 -10.86
N CYS A 125 -4.56 -3.81 -10.42
CA CYS A 125 -5.83 -3.12 -10.58
C CYS A 125 -6.01 -2.01 -9.56
N TYR A 126 -6.87 -1.04 -9.90
CA TYR A 126 -7.25 0.01 -8.98
C TYR A 126 -7.99 -0.55 -7.78
N PRO A 127 -7.78 0.03 -6.59
CA PRO A 127 -8.60 -0.30 -5.43
C PRO A 127 -10.07 -0.02 -5.70
N ALA A 128 -10.96 -0.84 -5.14
CA ALA A 128 -12.39 -0.64 -5.31
C ALA A 128 -12.81 0.74 -4.77
N ASN A 129 -13.55 1.51 -5.59
CA ASN A 129 -14.01 2.86 -5.24
C ASN A 129 -12.87 3.88 -5.01
N TRP A 130 -11.74 3.70 -5.71
CA TRP A 130 -10.67 4.69 -5.83
C TRP A 130 -11.00 5.79 -6.84
#